data_AF-A0A1C2XQD3-F1
#
_entry.id   AF-A0A1C2XQD3-F1
#
_cell.length_a   1.000
_cell.length_b   1.000
_cell.length_c   1.000
_cell.angle_alpha   90.00
_cell.angle_beta   90.00
_cell.angle_gamma   90.00
#
_symmetry.space_group_name_H-M   'P 1'
#
loop_
_entity.id
_entity.type
_entity.pdbx_description
1 polymer ?
#
loop_
_entity_poly.entity_id
_entity_poly.type
_entity_poly.pdbx_seq_one_letter_code
_entity_poly.pdbx_strand_id
1 'polypeptide(L)'
;MPTITVTEELINTIKSERKLRKFKSTELSSKLKKNTSFISMLENGRVKELDLEVFYLIFETLIPDKTSRSEFVNELINTLSVKLTESEIKKQVWMKTFDLQYRLIVIPDNIIKFLLEKIDSYKEKNITTKTIIDKINSNEGVPQSENLKENRVYINHGKNGNFRFKIKFKLEDDYLDQIINRNTEKINYITLLGIINAIYLIDGYSIEEAYTLANEFLYKNKFYNLIERYSIFEQNDENLLSDQDKKFLGLREGLIQQINFLSDKDVGYINQRIEILLNNLDKVPVLTLAILGINLSDLKVIDREKQREFLLEYKDLIVKYKNIENTLILERLD
;
A
#
# COMPACT_ATOMS: atom_id res chain seq x y z
N MET A 1 10.58 -14.50 19.44
CA MET A 1 9.54 -13.84 18.62
C MET A 1 10.19 -13.42 17.31
N PRO A 2 9.49 -13.48 16.17
CA PRO A 2 10.05 -13.10 14.89
C PRO A 2 10.51 -11.64 14.91
N THR A 3 11.65 -11.38 14.30
CA THR A 3 12.29 -10.05 14.24
C THR A 3 12.38 -9.55 12.81
N ILE A 4 12.47 -8.24 12.68
CA ILE A 4 12.74 -7.52 11.44
C ILE A 4 14.12 -6.89 11.56
N THR A 5 14.93 -7.06 10.53
CA THR A 5 16.19 -6.30 10.37
C THR A 5 15.89 -4.82 10.19
N VAL A 6 16.49 -3.99 11.03
CA VAL A 6 16.34 -2.53 10.98
C VAL A 6 17.30 -1.96 9.96
N THR A 7 16.77 -1.54 8.82
CA THR A 7 17.51 -0.87 7.75
C THR A 7 17.51 0.65 7.94
N GLU A 8 18.40 1.35 7.22
CA GLU A 8 18.44 2.82 7.24
C GLU A 8 17.16 3.43 6.68
N GLU A 9 16.57 2.81 5.66
CA GLU A 9 15.29 3.21 5.08
C GLU A 9 14.15 3.08 6.09
N LEU A 10 14.12 1.99 6.86
CA LEU A 10 13.13 1.82 7.92
C LEU A 10 13.30 2.88 9.02
N ILE A 11 14.53 3.17 9.42
CA ILE A 11 14.84 4.21 10.41
C ILE A 11 14.35 5.57 9.93
N ASN A 12 14.69 5.93 8.69
CA ASN A 12 14.30 7.21 8.09
C ASN A 12 12.79 7.32 7.94
N THR A 13 12.12 6.23 7.55
CA THR A 13 10.67 6.14 7.44
C THR A 13 9.99 6.42 8.78
N ILE A 14 10.39 5.69 9.84
CA ILE A 14 9.82 5.87 11.18
C ILE A 14 10.06 7.29 11.70
N LYS A 15 11.28 7.82 11.50
CA LYS A 15 11.66 9.16 11.96
C LYS A 15 10.87 10.26 11.24
N SER A 16 10.70 10.15 9.93
CA SER A 16 9.94 11.09 9.12
C SER A 16 8.47 11.09 9.50
N GLU A 17 7.85 9.91 9.60
CA GLU A 17 6.45 9.78 10.02
C GLU A 17 6.22 10.31 11.44
N ARG A 18 7.10 9.96 12.38
CA ARG A 18 6.99 10.46 13.76
C ARG A 18 7.04 11.98 13.81
N LYS A 19 7.96 12.60 13.07
CA LYS A 19 8.09 14.06 13.00
C LYS A 19 6.89 14.71 12.32
N LEU A 20 6.44 14.16 11.19
CA LEU A 20 5.27 14.63 10.45
C LEU A 20 4.04 14.68 11.37
N ARG A 21 3.87 13.63 12.18
CA ARG A 21 2.76 13.48 13.12
C ARG A 21 3.02 14.08 14.50
N LYS A 22 4.13 14.82 14.65
CA LYS A 22 4.54 15.54 15.86
C LYS A 22 4.61 14.68 17.14
N PHE A 23 4.82 13.37 16.99
CA PHE A 23 4.99 12.47 18.13
C PHE A 23 6.34 12.70 18.79
N LYS A 24 6.36 12.89 20.12
CA LYS A 24 7.62 12.92 20.87
C LYS A 24 8.20 11.51 20.97
N SER A 25 9.53 11.36 20.87
CA SER A 25 10.19 10.05 20.99
C SER A 25 9.86 9.35 22.31
N THR A 26 9.76 10.10 23.41
CA THR A 26 9.40 9.59 24.74
C THR A 26 7.96 9.10 24.81
N GLU A 27 7.03 9.80 24.16
CA GLU A 27 5.62 9.42 24.08
C GLU A 27 5.45 8.12 23.29
N LEU A 28 6.08 8.02 22.12
CA LEU A 28 6.03 6.81 21.31
C LEU A 28 6.67 5.64 22.08
N SER A 29 7.84 5.81 22.70
CA SER A 29 8.45 4.79 23.57
C SER A 29 7.49 4.27 24.66
N SER A 30 6.75 5.18 25.31
CA SER A 30 5.78 4.82 26.35
C SER A 30 4.62 3.99 25.79
N LYS A 31 4.05 4.39 24.65
CA LYS A 31 2.98 3.62 23.97
C LYS A 31 3.45 2.22 23.54
N LEU A 32 4.72 2.07 23.19
CA LEU A 32 5.33 0.77 22.87
C LEU A 32 5.68 -0.07 24.11
N LYS A 33 5.46 0.45 25.32
CA LYS A 33 5.89 -0.16 26.59
C LYS A 33 7.40 -0.48 26.59
N LYS A 34 8.19 0.42 25.99
CA LYS A 34 9.66 0.35 25.94
C LYS A 34 10.26 1.47 26.81
N ASN A 35 11.57 1.37 27.05
CA ASN A 35 12.28 2.43 27.76
C ASN A 35 12.20 3.76 26.99
N THR A 36 12.31 4.88 27.71
CA THR A 36 12.16 6.24 27.16
C THR A 36 13.19 6.56 26.07
N SER A 37 14.33 5.89 26.07
CA SER A 37 15.40 6.05 25.07
C SER A 37 15.21 5.18 23.83
N PHE A 38 14.27 4.23 23.81
CA PHE A 38 14.15 3.22 22.76
C PHE A 38 14.01 3.82 21.36
N ILE A 39 13.07 4.76 21.17
CA ILE A 39 12.89 5.41 19.87
C ILE A 39 14.12 6.21 19.46
N SER A 40 14.80 6.86 20.42
CA SER A 40 16.06 7.56 20.11
C SER A 40 17.17 6.58 19.70
N MET A 41 17.28 5.42 20.35
CA MET A 41 18.25 4.38 19.97
C MET A 41 17.93 3.81 18.58
N LEU A 42 16.65 3.58 18.27
CA LEU A 42 16.17 3.12 16.97
C LEU A 42 16.52 4.14 15.88
N GLU A 43 16.17 5.41 16.08
CA GLU A 43 16.39 6.49 15.11
C GLU A 43 17.87 6.83 14.86
N ASN A 44 18.75 6.42 15.77
CA ASN A 44 20.20 6.57 15.68
C ASN A 44 20.90 5.27 15.22
N GLY A 45 20.17 4.27 14.75
CA GLY A 45 20.73 3.04 14.18
C GLY A 45 21.40 2.10 15.18
N ARG A 46 21.15 2.29 16.48
CA ARG A 46 21.68 1.44 17.56
C ARG A 46 20.87 0.16 17.76
N VAL A 47 19.66 0.10 17.22
CA VAL A 47 18.81 -1.10 17.19
C VAL A 47 18.98 -1.74 15.83
N LYS A 48 19.53 -2.96 15.78
CA LYS A 48 19.75 -3.71 14.51
C LYS A 48 18.61 -4.65 14.17
N GLU A 49 17.88 -5.10 15.18
CA GLU A 49 16.70 -5.95 15.02
C GLU A 49 15.55 -5.41 15.86
N LEU A 50 14.35 -5.48 15.29
CA LEU A 50 13.12 -5.02 15.90
C LEU A 50 12.15 -6.19 16.01
N ASP A 51 11.59 -6.41 17.20
CA ASP A 51 10.50 -7.36 17.37
C ASP A 51 9.33 -6.97 16.46
N LEU A 52 8.79 -7.94 15.72
CA LEU A 52 7.74 -7.69 14.74
C LEU A 52 6.48 -7.07 15.36
N GLU A 53 6.14 -7.40 16.60
CA GLU A 53 5.01 -6.80 17.30
C GLU A 53 5.27 -5.34 17.63
N VAL A 54 6.52 -4.99 17.98
CA VAL A 54 6.91 -3.60 18.21
C VAL A 54 6.86 -2.83 16.89
N PHE A 55 7.29 -3.44 15.80
CA PHE A 55 7.16 -2.87 14.46
C PHE A 55 5.70 -2.56 14.11
N TYR A 56 4.77 -3.51 14.30
CA TYR A 56 3.36 -3.25 14.08
C TYR A 56 2.82 -2.13 14.95
N LEU A 57 3.12 -2.16 16.26
CA LEU A 57 2.68 -1.13 17.20
C LEU A 57 3.21 0.26 16.86
N ILE A 58 4.43 0.40 16.32
CA ILE A 58 4.97 1.70 15.91
C ILE A 58 4.03 2.34 14.88
N PHE A 59 3.73 1.62 13.80
CA PHE A 59 2.96 2.19 12.71
C PHE A 59 1.47 2.28 13.02
N GLU A 60 0.93 1.41 13.87
CA GLU A 60 -0.43 1.54 14.38
C GLU A 60 -0.59 2.70 15.35
N THR A 61 0.47 3.04 16.07
CA THR A 61 0.47 4.22 16.94
C THR A 61 0.59 5.50 16.14
N LEU A 62 1.48 5.53 15.14
CA LEU A 62 1.69 6.69 14.29
C LEU A 62 0.49 6.90 13.36
N ILE A 63 -0.01 5.83 12.77
CA ILE A 63 -1.06 5.83 11.74
C ILE A 63 -2.17 4.86 12.18
N PRO A 64 -3.07 5.28 13.09
CA PRO A 64 -4.07 4.37 13.64
C PRO A 64 -5.10 3.93 12.59
N ASP A 65 -5.51 4.85 11.72
CA ASP A 65 -6.49 4.57 10.66
C ASP A 65 -5.96 3.56 9.64
N LYS A 66 -6.81 2.60 9.23
CA LYS A 66 -6.43 1.53 8.30
C LYS A 66 -6.27 2.06 6.87
N THR A 67 -7.13 2.99 6.46
CA THR A 67 -7.11 3.56 5.10
C THR A 67 -5.86 4.41 4.91
N SER A 68 -5.58 5.32 5.85
CA SER A 68 -4.36 6.12 5.84
C SER A 68 -3.09 5.27 5.94
N ARG A 69 -3.12 4.13 6.65
CA ARG A 69 -2.00 3.17 6.64
C ARG A 69 -1.78 2.56 5.27
N SER A 70 -2.84 2.13 4.61
CA SER A 70 -2.75 1.56 3.27
C SER A 70 -2.21 2.59 2.26
N GLU A 71 -2.67 3.83 2.34
CA GLU A 71 -2.19 4.94 1.51
C GLU A 71 -0.71 5.21 1.75
N PHE A 72 -0.32 5.33 3.03
CA PHE A 72 1.09 5.46 3.42
C PHE A 72 1.95 4.32 2.88
N VAL A 73 1.48 3.07 2.97
CA VAL A 73 2.18 1.91 2.42
C VAL A 73 2.37 2.07 0.91
N ASN A 74 1.32 2.42 0.16
CA ASN A 74 1.41 2.65 -1.29
C ASN A 74 2.41 3.77 -1.64
N GLU A 75 2.40 4.90 -0.93
CA GLU A 75 3.31 6.03 -1.17
C GLU A 75 4.77 5.71 -0.86
N LEU A 76 5.00 5.10 0.30
CA LEU A 76 6.31 4.67 0.75
C LEU A 76 6.93 3.71 -0.25
N ILE A 77 6.12 2.74 -0.69
CA ILE A 77 6.50 1.76 -1.68
C ILE A 77 6.86 2.42 -3.01
N ASN A 78 6.01 3.29 -3.55
CA ASN A 78 6.27 3.96 -4.82
C ASN A 78 7.57 4.78 -4.74
N THR A 79 7.75 5.51 -3.63
CA THR A 79 8.93 6.35 -3.39
C THR A 79 10.20 5.51 -3.31
N LEU A 80 10.18 4.40 -2.57
CA LEU A 80 11.33 3.52 -2.42
C LEU A 80 11.62 2.72 -3.70
N SER A 81 10.60 2.34 -4.48
CA SER A 81 10.80 1.64 -5.76
C SER A 81 11.49 2.50 -6.82
N VAL A 82 11.36 3.83 -6.73
CA VAL A 82 12.10 4.78 -7.58
C VAL A 82 13.53 4.98 -7.09
N LYS A 83 13.76 4.88 -5.77
CA LYS A 83 15.04 5.20 -5.13
C LYS A 83 16.00 4.01 -4.99
N LEU A 84 15.49 2.77 -5.01
CA LEU A 84 16.24 1.56 -4.72
C LEU A 84 16.27 0.60 -5.90
N THR A 85 17.40 -0.08 -6.08
CA THR A 85 17.53 -1.20 -7.01
C THR A 85 16.78 -2.44 -6.51
N GLU A 86 16.48 -3.39 -7.40
CA GLU A 86 15.86 -4.67 -7.05
C GLU A 86 16.64 -5.41 -5.92
N SER A 87 17.96 -5.35 -5.96
CA SER A 87 18.85 -5.96 -4.96
C SER A 87 18.72 -5.32 -3.58
N GLU A 88 18.42 -4.01 -3.53
CA GLU A 88 18.23 -3.26 -2.29
C GLU A 88 16.82 -3.46 -1.75
N ILE A 89 15.80 -3.48 -2.61
CA ILE A 89 14.42 -3.81 -2.24
C ILE A 89 14.34 -5.21 -1.60
N LYS A 90 15.07 -6.19 -2.15
CA LYS A 90 15.15 -7.55 -1.56
C LYS A 90 15.70 -7.56 -0.12
N LYS A 91 16.50 -6.57 0.27
CA LYS A 91 17.02 -6.40 1.64
C LYS A 91 16.00 -5.71 2.56
N GLN A 92 14.98 -5.03 2.01
CA GLN A 92 13.92 -4.35 2.75
C GLN A 92 12.76 -5.29 3.11
N VAL A 93 13.06 -6.36 3.84
CA VAL A 93 12.10 -7.43 4.19
C VAL A 93 10.85 -6.89 4.89
N TRP A 94 11.04 -5.85 5.70
CA TRP A 94 9.96 -5.15 6.40
C TRP A 94 8.92 -4.55 5.43
N MET A 95 9.32 -4.17 4.20
CA MET A 95 8.39 -3.68 3.18
C MET A 95 7.44 -4.79 2.74
N LYS A 96 7.91 -6.03 2.61
CA LYS A 96 7.05 -7.17 2.27
C LYS A 96 6.05 -7.45 3.37
N THR A 97 6.49 -7.37 4.62
CA THR A 97 5.58 -7.47 5.78
C THR A 97 4.52 -6.37 5.73
N PHE A 98 4.92 -5.15 5.38
CA PHE A 98 4.04 -3.99 5.23
C PHE A 98 3.00 -4.15 4.13
N ASP A 99 3.44 -4.56 2.94
CA ASP A 99 2.60 -4.79 1.77
C ASP A 99 1.55 -5.86 2.08
N LEU A 100 1.97 -7.01 2.61
CA LEU A 100 1.04 -8.09 2.93
C LEU A 100 0.07 -7.74 4.07
N GLN A 101 0.51 -6.99 5.08
CA GLN A 101 -0.31 -6.68 6.25
C GLN A 101 -1.28 -5.52 6.01
N TYR A 102 -0.81 -4.42 5.41
CA TYR A 102 -1.50 -3.13 5.46
C TYR A 102 -1.99 -2.61 4.11
N ARG A 103 -1.39 -3.01 2.99
CA ARG A 103 -1.81 -2.50 1.68
C ARG A 103 -3.17 -3.08 1.30
N LEU A 104 -4.15 -2.21 1.13
CA LEU A 104 -5.49 -2.55 0.66
C LEU A 104 -5.54 -2.37 -0.86
N ILE A 105 -5.94 -3.44 -1.54
CA ILE A 105 -6.03 -3.53 -3.00
C ILE A 105 -7.51 -3.67 -3.35
N VAL A 106 -7.96 -2.96 -4.38
CA VAL A 106 -9.33 -3.07 -4.89
C VAL A 106 -9.57 -4.50 -5.36
N ILE A 107 -10.67 -5.11 -4.93
CA ILE A 107 -11.04 -6.47 -5.31
C ILE A 107 -11.56 -6.44 -6.76
N PRO A 108 -10.91 -7.15 -7.70
CA PRO A 108 -11.36 -7.21 -9.09
C PRO A 108 -12.73 -7.89 -9.23
N ASP A 109 -13.56 -7.40 -10.17
CA ASP A 109 -14.94 -7.90 -10.36
C ASP A 109 -15.01 -9.39 -10.72
N ASN A 110 -14.01 -9.90 -11.46
CA ASN A 110 -13.85 -11.32 -11.76
C ASN A 110 -13.66 -12.17 -10.50
N ILE A 111 -12.99 -11.65 -9.46
CA ILE A 111 -12.87 -12.35 -8.18
C ILE A 111 -14.22 -12.35 -7.45
N ILE A 112 -14.94 -11.23 -7.42
CA ILE A 112 -16.28 -11.16 -6.83
C ILE A 112 -17.23 -12.15 -7.52
N LYS A 113 -17.20 -12.19 -8.86
CA LYS A 113 -17.98 -13.14 -9.66
C LYS A 113 -17.64 -14.58 -9.30
N PHE A 114 -16.36 -14.92 -9.21
CA PHE A 114 -15.92 -16.26 -8.80
C PHE A 114 -16.43 -16.65 -7.40
N LEU A 115 -16.35 -15.74 -6.43
CA LEU A 115 -16.83 -15.98 -5.06
C LEU A 115 -18.33 -16.28 -5.05
N LEU A 116 -19.13 -15.48 -5.77
CA LEU A 116 -20.57 -15.68 -5.91
C LEU A 116 -20.89 -17.04 -6.55
N GLU A 117 -20.23 -17.39 -7.67
CA GLU A 117 -20.41 -18.68 -8.35
C GLU A 117 -20.06 -19.87 -7.44
N LYS A 118 -18.99 -19.75 -6.64
CA LYS A 118 -18.60 -20.79 -5.68
C LYS A 118 -19.62 -20.96 -4.57
N ILE A 119 -20.06 -19.86 -3.95
CA ILE A 119 -21.08 -19.88 -2.89
C ILE A 119 -22.39 -20.47 -3.43
N ASP A 120 -22.79 -20.12 -4.65
CA ASP A 120 -23.97 -20.69 -5.29
C ASP A 120 -23.83 -22.20 -5.51
N SER A 121 -22.66 -22.67 -5.99
CA SER A 121 -22.39 -24.10 -6.18
C SER A 121 -22.40 -24.93 -4.88
N TYR A 122 -22.27 -24.25 -3.74
CA TYR A 122 -22.21 -24.83 -2.40
C TYR A 122 -23.57 -24.92 -1.69
N LYS A 123 -24.61 -24.31 -2.25
CA LYS A 123 -25.97 -24.32 -1.69
C LYS A 123 -26.49 -25.73 -1.45
N GLU A 124 -26.29 -26.65 -2.40
CA GLU A 124 -26.74 -28.04 -2.29
C GLU A 124 -26.01 -28.83 -1.18
N LYS A 125 -24.83 -28.35 -0.77
CA LYS A 125 -24.00 -28.95 0.29
C LYS A 125 -24.18 -28.26 1.64
N ASN A 126 -25.10 -27.28 1.76
CA ASN A 126 -25.29 -26.44 2.94
C ASN A 126 -24.01 -25.72 3.42
N ILE A 127 -23.08 -25.44 2.51
CA ILE A 127 -21.87 -24.67 2.80
C ILE A 127 -22.21 -23.19 2.61
N THR A 128 -22.00 -22.39 3.65
CA THR A 128 -22.31 -20.95 3.66
C THR A 128 -21.03 -20.11 3.65
N THR A 129 -21.17 -18.79 3.48
CA THR A 129 -20.06 -17.84 3.66
C THR A 129 -19.41 -17.98 5.02
N LYS A 130 -20.22 -18.16 6.08
CA LYS A 130 -19.74 -18.50 7.42
C LYS A 130 -18.91 -19.78 7.44
N THR A 131 -19.34 -20.86 6.77
CA THR A 131 -18.54 -22.11 6.71
C THR A 131 -17.15 -21.88 6.12
N ILE A 132 -17.04 -20.98 5.12
CA ILE A 132 -15.74 -20.60 4.54
C ILE A 132 -14.91 -19.82 5.57
N ILE A 133 -15.51 -18.86 6.29
CA ILE A 133 -14.84 -18.12 7.37
C ILE A 133 -14.38 -19.07 8.49
N ASP A 134 -15.21 -20.01 8.91
CA ASP A 134 -14.88 -21.02 9.93
C ASP A 134 -13.68 -21.87 9.46
N LYS A 135 -13.65 -22.25 8.17
CA LYS A 135 -12.50 -22.95 7.58
C LYS A 135 -11.23 -22.12 7.64
N ILE A 136 -11.28 -20.82 7.33
CA ILE A 136 -10.13 -19.91 7.45
C ILE A 136 -9.68 -19.81 8.92
N ASN A 137 -10.62 -19.59 9.84
CA ASN A 137 -10.39 -19.41 11.28
C ASN A 137 -9.97 -20.69 12.00
N SER A 138 -10.19 -21.86 11.38
CA SER A 138 -9.63 -23.14 11.87
C SER A 138 -8.11 -23.15 11.88
N ASN A 139 -7.48 -22.26 11.08
CA ASN A 139 -6.03 -22.13 10.99
C ASN A 139 -5.33 -23.45 10.67
N GLU A 140 -5.95 -24.29 9.83
CA GLU A 140 -5.38 -25.55 9.41
C GLU A 140 -4.00 -25.35 8.76
N GLY A 141 -3.00 -26.11 9.22
CA GLY A 141 -1.60 -25.96 8.80
C GLY A 141 -0.77 -24.96 9.62
N VAL A 142 -1.37 -24.23 10.57
CA VAL A 142 -0.63 -23.41 11.54
C VAL A 142 -0.40 -24.21 12.83
N PRO A 143 0.86 -24.53 13.21
CA PRO A 143 1.13 -25.30 14.41
C PRO A 143 0.64 -24.58 15.68
N GLN A 144 -0.16 -25.27 16.51
CA GLN A 144 -0.69 -24.71 17.77
C GLN A 144 0.40 -24.31 18.78
N SER A 145 1.61 -24.89 18.65
CA SER A 145 2.77 -24.54 19.48
C SER A 145 3.32 -23.14 19.19
N GLU A 146 2.94 -22.52 18.07
CA GLU A 146 3.37 -21.18 17.72
C GLU A 146 2.42 -20.13 18.34
N ASN A 147 2.96 -19.28 19.21
CA ASN A 147 2.23 -18.18 19.83
C ASN A 147 2.10 -16.99 18.85
N LEU A 148 1.39 -17.20 17.74
CA LEU A 148 1.10 -16.19 16.73
C LEU A 148 -0.12 -15.36 17.15
N LYS A 149 -0.02 -14.04 17.02
CA LYS A 149 -1.20 -13.17 17.18
C LYS A 149 -2.13 -13.29 15.98
N GLU A 150 -3.41 -13.16 16.28
CA GLU A 150 -4.48 -13.19 15.29
C GLU A 150 -4.33 -12.03 14.29
N ASN A 151 -4.57 -12.31 13.01
CA ASN A 151 -4.53 -11.38 11.88
C ASN A 151 -3.20 -10.62 11.70
N ARG A 152 -2.09 -11.23 12.11
CA ARG A 152 -0.73 -10.71 11.90
C ARG A 152 0.05 -11.60 10.94
N VAL A 153 0.70 -10.95 9.96
CA VAL A 153 1.61 -11.61 9.04
C VAL A 153 2.97 -11.80 9.72
N TYR A 154 3.55 -12.98 9.58
CA TYR A 154 4.87 -13.31 10.11
C TYR A 154 5.74 -13.80 8.96
N ILE A 155 6.75 -13.03 8.56
CA ILE A 155 7.65 -13.40 7.46
C ILE A 155 8.96 -13.94 8.01
N ASN A 156 9.39 -15.09 7.50
CA ASN A 156 10.68 -15.70 7.75
C ASN A 156 11.47 -15.88 6.44
N HIS A 157 12.79 -15.76 6.53
CA HIS A 157 13.69 -16.13 5.45
C HIS A 157 13.84 -17.65 5.38
N GLY A 158 13.51 -18.21 4.22
CA GLY A 158 13.95 -19.55 3.86
C GLY A 158 15.44 -19.55 3.50
N LYS A 159 16.09 -20.71 3.64
CA LYS A 159 17.52 -20.91 3.37
C LYS A 159 17.94 -20.59 1.91
N ASN A 160 16.99 -20.56 0.97
CA ASN A 160 17.24 -20.36 -0.46
C ASN A 160 16.87 -18.95 -0.94
N GLY A 161 16.70 -17.98 -0.04
CA GLY A 161 16.24 -16.63 -0.38
C GLY A 161 14.71 -16.52 -0.59
N ASN A 162 13.99 -17.65 -0.62
CA ASN A 162 12.53 -17.66 -0.66
C ASN A 162 11.95 -17.24 0.69
N PHE A 163 10.97 -16.35 0.66
CA PHE A 163 10.23 -15.94 1.84
C PHE A 163 9.12 -16.93 2.15
N ARG A 164 8.97 -17.29 3.42
CA ARG A 164 7.78 -17.98 3.91
C ARG A 164 7.05 -17.04 4.85
N PHE A 165 5.76 -16.88 4.66
CA PHE A 165 4.93 -16.16 5.61
C PHE A 165 4.02 -17.14 6.36
N LYS A 166 3.56 -16.72 7.54
CA LYS A 166 2.53 -17.36 8.34
C LYS A 166 1.54 -16.31 8.82
N ILE A 167 0.30 -16.70 9.00
CA ILE A 167 -0.74 -15.88 9.58
C ILE A 167 -1.68 -16.80 10.36
N LYS A 168 -2.11 -16.34 11.53
CA LYS A 168 -3.22 -16.95 12.26
C LYS A 168 -4.43 -16.08 12.04
N PHE A 169 -5.41 -16.52 11.25
CA PHE A 169 -6.63 -15.77 10.99
C PHE A 169 -7.62 -15.83 12.15
N LYS A 170 -8.35 -14.73 12.29
CA LYS A 170 -9.60 -14.63 13.03
C LYS A 170 -10.43 -13.52 12.38
N LEU A 171 -11.17 -13.90 11.36
CA LEU A 171 -12.08 -13.02 10.63
C LEU A 171 -13.47 -13.07 11.28
N GLU A 172 -14.22 -11.98 11.17
CA GLU A 172 -15.61 -11.93 11.60
C GLU A 172 -16.49 -12.83 10.71
N ASP A 173 -17.56 -13.41 11.28
CA ASP A 173 -18.44 -14.37 10.60
C ASP A 173 -19.05 -13.79 9.30
N ASP A 174 -19.33 -12.49 9.27
CA ASP A 174 -19.94 -11.77 8.15
C ASP A 174 -18.92 -11.20 7.15
N TYR A 175 -17.62 -11.42 7.36
CA TYR A 175 -16.57 -10.75 6.58
C TYR A 175 -16.67 -11.06 5.08
N LEU A 176 -16.96 -12.31 4.71
CA LEU A 176 -17.14 -12.68 3.31
C LEU A 176 -18.46 -12.13 2.74
N ASP A 177 -19.51 -12.02 3.55
CA ASP A 177 -20.78 -11.38 3.14
C ASP A 177 -20.56 -9.90 2.81
N GLN A 178 -19.74 -9.20 3.59
CA GLN A 178 -19.38 -7.80 3.32
C GLN A 178 -18.65 -7.63 1.98
N ILE A 179 -17.82 -8.59 1.58
CA ILE A 179 -17.11 -8.56 0.29
C ILE A 179 -18.06 -8.78 -0.87
N ILE A 180 -18.87 -9.85 -0.84
CA ILE A 180 -19.77 -10.19 -1.96
C ILE A 180 -20.87 -9.14 -2.15
N ASN A 181 -21.30 -8.48 -1.07
CA ASN A 181 -22.26 -7.37 -1.11
C ASN A 181 -21.60 -6.02 -1.44
N ARG A 182 -20.30 -6.00 -1.73
CA ARG A 182 -19.49 -4.79 -2.03
C ARG A 182 -19.45 -3.74 -0.92
N ASN A 183 -19.76 -4.11 0.32
CA ASN A 183 -19.53 -3.25 1.48
C ASN A 183 -18.04 -3.14 1.82
N THR A 184 -17.24 -4.15 1.43
CA THR A 184 -15.78 -4.14 1.50
C THR A 184 -15.21 -4.23 0.09
N GLU A 185 -14.80 -3.09 -0.47
CA GLU A 185 -14.26 -3.00 -1.85
C GLU A 185 -12.75 -3.26 -1.95
N LYS A 186 -12.03 -3.13 -0.83
CA LYS A 186 -10.57 -3.26 -0.78
C LYS A 186 -10.16 -4.22 0.34
N ILE A 187 -9.15 -5.04 0.06
CA ILE A 187 -8.63 -6.05 0.99
C ILE A 187 -7.11 -6.19 0.83
N ASN A 188 -6.41 -6.64 1.87
CA ASN A 188 -4.99 -6.96 1.73
C ASN A 188 -4.77 -8.31 1.03
N TYR A 189 -3.59 -8.47 0.44
CA TYR A 189 -3.26 -9.65 -0.36
C TYR A 189 -3.45 -10.95 0.44
N ILE A 190 -2.95 -10.97 1.67
CA ILE A 190 -2.92 -12.18 2.49
C ILE A 190 -4.31 -12.67 2.88
N THR A 191 -5.26 -11.77 3.13
CA THR A 191 -6.61 -12.17 3.55
C THR A 191 -7.38 -12.73 2.37
N LEU A 192 -7.27 -12.13 1.18
CA LEU A 192 -7.91 -12.70 -0.02
C LEU A 192 -7.30 -14.05 -0.40
N LEU A 193 -5.98 -14.20 -0.28
CA LEU A 193 -5.33 -15.50 -0.46
C LEU A 193 -5.88 -16.54 0.51
N GLY A 194 -6.08 -16.19 1.78
CA GLY A 194 -6.70 -17.06 2.79
C GLY A 194 -8.10 -17.50 2.40
N ILE A 195 -8.93 -16.58 1.88
CA ILE A 195 -10.30 -16.86 1.41
C ILE A 195 -10.26 -17.86 0.24
N ILE A 196 -9.48 -17.58 -0.81
CA ILE A 196 -9.41 -18.44 -1.99
C ILE A 196 -8.83 -19.81 -1.64
N ASN A 197 -7.81 -19.86 -0.77
CA ASN A 197 -7.24 -21.12 -0.28
C ASN A 197 -8.28 -21.96 0.48
N ALA A 198 -9.09 -21.36 1.34
CA ALA A 198 -10.14 -22.07 2.07
C ALA A 198 -11.20 -22.66 1.14
N ILE A 199 -11.56 -21.96 0.05
CA ILE A 199 -12.46 -22.49 -0.99
C ILE A 199 -11.87 -23.76 -1.61
N TYR A 200 -10.59 -23.75 -2.01
CA TYR A 200 -9.95 -24.96 -2.54
C TYR A 200 -9.84 -26.09 -1.51
N LEU A 201 -9.59 -25.79 -0.24
CA LEU A 201 -9.63 -26.82 0.81
C LEU A 201 -11.02 -27.46 0.95
N ILE A 202 -12.08 -26.65 0.84
CA ILE A 202 -13.48 -27.13 0.86
C ILE A 202 -13.79 -27.99 -0.36
N ASP A 203 -13.20 -27.67 -1.51
CA ASP A 203 -13.29 -28.48 -2.73
C ASP A 203 -12.52 -29.82 -2.64
N GLY A 204 -11.78 -30.06 -1.56
CA GLY A 204 -11.10 -31.33 -1.28
C GLY A 204 -9.64 -31.40 -1.72
N TYR A 205 -9.05 -30.28 -2.14
CA TYR A 205 -7.61 -30.20 -2.44
C TYR A 205 -6.77 -30.32 -1.17
N SER A 206 -5.56 -30.85 -1.29
CA SER A 206 -4.59 -30.85 -0.19
C SER A 206 -4.13 -29.43 0.16
N ILE A 207 -3.52 -29.26 1.33
CA ILE A 207 -3.02 -27.94 1.79
C ILE A 207 -2.04 -27.32 0.80
N GLU A 208 -1.14 -28.12 0.22
CA GLU A 208 -0.13 -27.63 -0.73
C GLU A 208 -0.75 -27.27 -2.09
N GLU A 209 -1.68 -28.08 -2.59
CA GLU A 209 -2.40 -27.82 -3.84
C GLU A 209 -3.30 -26.60 -3.71
N ALA A 210 -4.09 -26.50 -2.63
CA ALA A 210 -4.98 -25.38 -2.38
C ALA A 210 -4.20 -24.05 -2.33
N TYR A 211 -3.05 -24.04 -1.65
CA TYR A 211 -2.19 -22.86 -1.58
C TYR A 211 -1.64 -22.47 -2.96
N THR A 212 -1.20 -23.46 -3.74
CA THR A 212 -0.66 -23.23 -5.09
C THR A 212 -1.74 -22.68 -6.02
N LEU A 213 -2.90 -23.34 -6.08
CA LEU A 213 -4.05 -22.91 -6.87
C LEU A 213 -4.55 -21.52 -6.47
N ALA A 214 -4.56 -21.20 -5.17
CA ALA A 214 -4.97 -19.89 -4.71
C ALA A 214 -4.01 -18.78 -5.17
N ASN A 215 -2.69 -19.00 -5.11
CA ASN A 215 -1.73 -18.03 -5.64
C ASN A 215 -1.85 -17.87 -7.15
N GLU A 216 -1.95 -18.97 -7.90
CA GLU A 216 -2.15 -18.94 -9.35
C GLU A 216 -3.46 -18.22 -9.73
N PHE A 217 -4.53 -18.46 -8.96
CA PHE A 217 -5.81 -17.79 -9.15
C PHE A 217 -5.67 -16.27 -8.95
N LEU A 218 -5.07 -15.82 -7.85
CA LEU A 218 -4.88 -14.38 -7.62
C LEU A 218 -4.02 -13.74 -8.71
N TYR A 219 -2.94 -14.40 -9.09
CA TYR A 219 -2.04 -13.94 -10.15
C TYR A 219 -2.76 -13.82 -11.50
N LYS A 220 -3.51 -14.85 -11.91
CA LYS A 220 -4.30 -14.87 -13.15
C LYS A 220 -5.41 -13.81 -13.15
N ASN A 221 -5.98 -13.53 -11.98
CA ASN A 221 -7.03 -12.53 -11.80
C ASN A 221 -6.48 -11.13 -11.46
N LYS A 222 -5.17 -10.93 -11.64
CA LYS A 222 -4.49 -9.63 -11.57
C LYS A 222 -4.52 -8.96 -10.19
N PHE A 223 -4.60 -9.78 -9.14
CA PHE A 223 -4.55 -9.34 -7.77
C PHE A 223 -3.16 -9.61 -7.19
N TYR A 224 -2.26 -8.64 -7.39
CA TYR A 224 -0.82 -8.81 -7.13
C TYR A 224 -0.41 -8.21 -5.79
N ASN A 225 0.50 -8.90 -5.09
CA ASN A 225 1.33 -8.22 -4.10
C ASN A 225 2.30 -7.27 -4.80
N LEU A 226 2.99 -6.41 -4.05
CA LEU A 226 3.83 -5.39 -4.65
C LEU A 226 4.98 -5.98 -5.49
N ILE A 227 5.63 -7.02 -5.00
CA ILE A 227 6.82 -7.58 -5.65
C ILE A 227 6.44 -8.14 -7.02
N GLU A 228 5.30 -8.83 -7.09
CA GLU A 228 4.71 -9.30 -8.34
C GLU A 228 4.39 -8.14 -9.27
N ARG A 229 3.70 -7.11 -8.76
CA ARG A 229 3.34 -5.93 -9.57
C ARG A 229 4.60 -5.27 -10.14
N TYR A 230 5.61 -5.02 -9.33
CA TYR A 230 6.85 -4.39 -9.78
C TYR A 230 7.55 -5.23 -10.88
N SER A 231 7.63 -6.56 -10.68
CA SER A 231 8.20 -7.46 -11.70
C SER A 231 7.42 -7.42 -13.02
N ILE A 232 6.09 -7.32 -12.98
CA ILE A 232 5.25 -7.19 -14.18
C ILE A 232 5.50 -5.86 -14.90
N PHE A 233 5.59 -4.76 -14.15
CA PHE A 233 5.87 -3.44 -14.72
C PHE A 233 7.26 -3.35 -15.36
N GLU A 234 8.28 -4.02 -14.80
CA GLU A 234 9.61 -4.10 -15.42
C GLU A 234 9.60 -4.93 -16.71
N GLN A 235 8.82 -6.01 -16.75
CA GLN A 235 8.70 -6.87 -17.92
C GLN A 235 7.90 -6.24 -19.08
N ASN A 236 7.15 -5.16 -18.81
CA ASN A 236 6.26 -4.49 -19.77
C ASN A 236 5.26 -5.44 -20.46
N ASP A 237 4.81 -6.52 -19.80
CA ASP A 237 3.81 -7.42 -20.36
C ASP A 237 2.39 -6.87 -20.13
N GLU A 238 1.82 -6.24 -21.16
CA GLU A 238 0.48 -5.66 -21.12
C GLU A 238 -0.64 -6.67 -20.78
N ASN A 239 -0.42 -7.97 -20.99
CA ASN A 239 -1.43 -8.99 -20.71
C ASN A 239 -1.63 -9.18 -19.21
N LEU A 240 -0.57 -8.98 -18.43
CA LEU A 240 -0.55 -9.13 -16.97
C LEU A 240 -1.06 -7.89 -16.25
N LEU A 241 -1.19 -6.76 -16.94
CA LEU A 241 -1.69 -5.52 -16.33
C LEU A 241 -3.20 -5.54 -16.11
N SER A 242 -3.65 -5.08 -14.93
CA SER A 242 -5.07 -4.87 -14.67
C SER A 242 -5.64 -3.75 -15.56
N ASP A 243 -6.96 -3.68 -15.72
CA ASP A 243 -7.58 -2.60 -16.50
C ASP A 243 -7.29 -1.21 -15.88
N GLN A 244 -7.14 -1.16 -14.56
CA GLN A 244 -6.70 0.06 -13.86
C GLN A 244 -5.24 0.41 -14.18
N ASP A 245 -4.35 -0.58 -14.21
CA ASP A 245 -2.95 -0.36 -14.59
C ASP A 245 -2.85 0.10 -16.05
N LYS A 246 -3.60 -0.52 -16.96
CA LYS A 246 -3.68 -0.10 -18.37
C LYS A 246 -4.18 1.33 -18.51
N LYS A 247 -5.25 1.67 -17.79
CA LYS A 247 -5.78 3.05 -17.76
C LYS A 247 -4.72 4.03 -17.26
N PHE A 248 -4.03 3.69 -16.18
CA PHE A 248 -2.95 4.52 -15.64
C PHE A 248 -1.80 4.70 -16.65
N LEU A 249 -1.35 3.63 -17.31
CA LEU A 249 -0.32 3.70 -18.34
C LEU A 249 -0.73 4.58 -19.52
N GLY A 250 -1.96 4.42 -20.02
CA GLY A 250 -2.48 5.28 -21.09
C GLY A 250 -2.52 6.76 -20.69
N LEU A 251 -2.92 7.05 -19.45
CA LEU A 251 -2.90 8.43 -18.91
C LEU A 251 -1.46 8.97 -18.77
N ARG A 252 -0.52 8.14 -18.32
CA ARG A 252 0.91 8.48 -18.22
C ARG A 252 1.50 8.80 -19.59
N GLU A 253 1.23 7.97 -20.59
CA GLU A 253 1.68 8.19 -21.96
C GLU A 253 1.06 9.45 -22.55
N GLY A 254 -0.24 9.68 -22.33
CA GLY A 254 -0.90 10.93 -22.70
C GLY A 254 -0.20 12.15 -22.09
N LEU A 255 0.14 12.11 -20.80
CA LEU A 255 0.87 13.19 -20.13
C LEU A 255 2.27 13.41 -20.75
N ILE A 256 3.04 12.35 -20.99
CA ILE A 256 4.37 12.43 -21.61
C ILE A 256 4.27 13.03 -23.01
N GLN A 257 3.29 12.61 -23.81
CA GLN A 257 3.05 13.17 -25.14
C GLN A 257 2.77 14.68 -25.09
N GLN A 258 1.95 15.15 -24.13
CA GLN A 258 1.71 16.58 -23.96
C GLN A 258 2.97 17.34 -23.55
N ILE A 259 3.79 16.77 -22.65
CA ILE A 259 5.07 17.36 -22.26
C ILE A 259 6.01 17.48 -23.46
N ASN A 260 6.13 16.42 -24.27
CA ASN A 260 6.97 16.43 -25.47
C ASN A 260 6.51 17.50 -26.46
N PHE A 261 5.21 17.58 -26.75
CA PHE A 261 4.63 18.62 -27.61
C PHE A 261 4.92 20.05 -27.11
N LEU A 262 4.94 20.27 -25.79
CA LEU A 262 5.30 21.56 -25.22
C LEU A 262 6.81 21.83 -25.33
N SER A 263 7.64 20.79 -25.19
CA SER A 263 9.10 20.92 -25.29
C SER A 263 9.56 21.35 -26.69
N ASP A 264 8.84 20.93 -27.74
CA ASP A 264 9.09 21.35 -29.13
C ASP A 264 8.92 22.87 -29.34
N LYS A 265 8.20 23.56 -28.44
CA LYS A 265 7.97 25.01 -28.51
C LYS A 265 9.05 25.81 -27.76
N ASP A 266 9.43 25.36 -26.56
CA ASP A 266 10.45 26.00 -25.73
C ASP A 266 11.02 25.00 -24.71
N VAL A 267 12.05 24.27 -25.11
CA VAL A 267 12.70 23.26 -24.28
C VAL A 267 13.30 23.86 -23.00
N GLY A 268 13.81 25.09 -23.05
CA GLY A 268 14.44 25.75 -21.91
C GLY A 268 13.41 26.08 -20.82
N TYR A 269 12.29 26.69 -21.22
CA TYR A 269 11.17 26.96 -20.33
C TYR A 269 10.59 25.67 -19.73
N ILE A 270 10.39 24.64 -20.56
CA ILE A 270 9.81 23.37 -20.11
C ILE A 270 10.73 22.65 -19.14
N ASN A 271 12.04 22.61 -19.37
CA ASN A 271 13.00 22.03 -18.43
C ASN A 271 12.91 22.68 -17.05
N GLN A 272 12.87 24.01 -16.97
CA GLN A 272 12.73 24.73 -15.70
C GLN A 272 11.42 24.38 -14.98
N ARG A 273 10.32 24.23 -15.71
CA ARG A 273 9.02 23.86 -15.12
C ARG A 273 8.98 22.42 -14.65
N ILE A 274 9.55 21.49 -15.41
CA ILE A 274 9.65 20.08 -15.04
C ILE A 274 10.54 19.91 -13.81
N GLU A 275 11.67 20.61 -13.72
CA GLU A 275 12.55 20.53 -12.55
C GLU A 275 11.84 20.96 -11.25
N ILE A 276 11.08 22.06 -11.31
CA ILE A 276 10.24 22.52 -10.18
C ILE A 276 9.17 21.48 -9.86
N LEU A 277 8.50 20.93 -10.88
CA LEU A 277 7.48 19.90 -10.70
C LEU A 277 8.05 18.64 -10.03
N LEU A 278 9.20 18.15 -10.48
CA LEU A 278 9.88 17.00 -9.89
C LEU A 278 10.25 17.26 -8.42
N ASN A 279 10.79 18.43 -8.11
CA ASN A 279 11.08 18.83 -6.74
C ASN A 279 9.80 18.90 -5.87
N ASN A 280 8.67 19.34 -6.44
CA ASN A 280 7.39 19.37 -5.73
C ASN A 280 6.84 17.95 -5.50
N LEU A 281 6.92 17.07 -6.50
CA LEU A 281 6.52 15.67 -6.37
C LEU A 281 7.38 14.90 -5.36
N ASP A 282 8.67 15.21 -5.23
CA ASP A 282 9.53 14.59 -4.20
C ASP A 282 9.24 15.12 -2.79
N LYS A 283 8.89 16.41 -2.64
CA LYS A 283 8.73 17.05 -1.32
C LYS A 283 7.30 17.06 -0.77
N VAL A 284 6.30 17.19 -1.64
CA VAL A 284 4.86 17.34 -1.31
C VAL A 284 3.95 16.66 -2.36
N PRO A 285 4.06 15.32 -2.55
CA PRO A 285 3.43 14.61 -3.67
C PRO A 285 1.90 14.75 -3.72
N VAL A 286 1.20 14.50 -2.61
CA VAL A 286 -0.27 14.50 -2.55
C VAL A 286 -0.86 15.86 -2.95
N LEU A 287 -0.38 16.94 -2.30
CA LEU A 287 -0.82 18.29 -2.61
C LEU A 287 -0.46 18.69 -4.05
N THR A 288 0.71 18.29 -4.54
CA THR A 288 1.12 18.56 -5.92
C THR A 288 0.16 17.91 -6.92
N LEU A 289 -0.20 16.64 -6.71
CA LEU A 289 -1.17 15.95 -7.58
C LEU A 289 -2.55 16.59 -7.51
N ALA A 290 -3.03 16.96 -6.31
CA ALA A 290 -4.31 17.64 -6.15
C ALA A 290 -4.36 18.96 -6.95
N ILE A 291 -3.30 19.76 -6.87
CA ILE A 291 -3.16 21.02 -7.62
C ILE A 291 -3.12 20.77 -9.14
N LEU A 292 -2.35 19.78 -9.60
CA LEU A 292 -2.27 19.43 -11.03
C LEU A 292 -3.60 18.91 -11.57
N GLY A 293 -4.41 18.27 -10.73
CA GLY A 293 -5.72 17.74 -11.07
C GLY A 293 -6.82 18.81 -11.17
N ILE A 294 -6.55 20.06 -10.79
CA ILE A 294 -7.52 21.16 -10.91
C ILE A 294 -7.83 21.37 -12.40
N ASN A 295 -9.11 21.32 -12.75
CA ASN A 295 -9.54 21.55 -14.13
C ASN A 295 -9.36 23.02 -14.51
N LEU A 296 -8.43 23.30 -15.43
CA LEU A 296 -8.16 24.63 -15.96
C LEU A 296 -8.85 24.92 -17.31
N SER A 297 -9.72 24.01 -17.80
CA SER A 297 -10.37 24.15 -19.11
C SER A 297 -11.11 25.47 -19.28
N ASP A 298 -11.72 25.93 -18.21
CA ASP A 298 -12.58 27.12 -18.21
C ASP A 298 -11.75 28.41 -18.34
N LEU A 299 -10.46 28.36 -18.01
CA LEU A 299 -9.52 29.47 -18.20
C LEU A 299 -9.08 29.64 -19.67
N LYS A 300 -9.52 28.77 -20.58
CA LYS A 300 -9.27 28.94 -22.02
C LYS A 300 -10.06 30.13 -22.61
N VAL A 301 -11.17 30.51 -21.98
CA VAL A 301 -12.09 31.56 -22.47
C VAL A 301 -11.56 32.96 -22.17
N ILE A 302 -10.67 33.09 -21.18
CA ILE A 302 -10.08 34.37 -20.78
C ILE A 302 -8.80 34.67 -21.58
N ASP A 303 -8.50 35.95 -21.76
CA ASP A 303 -7.30 36.39 -22.47
C ASP A 303 -5.99 36.12 -21.71
N ARG A 304 -4.86 36.29 -22.40
CA ARG A 304 -3.53 36.02 -21.84
C ARG A 304 -3.15 36.93 -20.67
N GLU A 305 -3.68 38.16 -20.61
CA GLU A 305 -3.40 39.07 -19.49
C GLU A 305 -4.10 38.59 -18.23
N LYS A 306 -5.36 38.16 -18.36
CA LYS A 306 -6.13 37.55 -17.27
C LYS A 306 -5.55 36.21 -16.82
N GLN A 307 -5.02 35.39 -17.73
CA GLN A 307 -4.29 34.18 -17.36
C GLN A 307 -3.02 34.50 -16.56
N ARG A 308 -2.33 35.60 -16.88
CA ARG A 308 -1.15 36.05 -16.14
C ARG A 308 -1.52 36.60 -14.76
N GLU A 309 -2.61 37.34 -14.65
CA GLU A 309 -3.17 37.84 -13.38
C GLU A 309 -3.50 36.65 -12.46
N PHE A 310 -4.20 35.65 -12.98
CA PHE A 310 -4.48 34.40 -12.25
C PHE A 310 -3.20 33.73 -11.73
N LEU A 311 -2.15 33.62 -12.56
CA LEU A 311 -0.88 33.01 -12.13
C LEU A 311 -0.15 33.83 -11.05
N LEU A 312 -0.34 35.16 -11.01
CA LEU A 312 0.21 36.01 -9.96
C LEU A 312 -0.57 35.81 -8.66
N GLU A 313 -1.91 35.86 -8.72
CA GLU A 313 -2.77 35.60 -7.57
C GLU A 313 -2.52 34.21 -6.96
N TYR A 314 -2.33 33.20 -7.80
CA TYR A 314 -2.01 31.86 -7.36
C TYR A 314 -0.65 31.79 -6.61
N LYS A 315 0.37 32.52 -7.09
CA LYS A 315 1.66 32.62 -6.38
C LYS A 315 1.52 33.34 -5.05
N ASP A 316 0.72 34.41 -5.01
CA ASP A 316 0.45 35.16 -3.79
C ASP A 316 -0.31 34.30 -2.77
N LEU A 317 -1.19 33.42 -3.24
CA LEU A 317 -1.87 32.43 -2.41
C LEU A 317 -0.85 31.48 -1.76
N ILE A 318 0.10 30.95 -2.51
CA ILE A 318 1.17 30.09 -1.96
C ILE A 318 1.98 30.86 -0.89
N VAL A 319 2.36 32.11 -1.15
CA VAL A 319 3.09 32.94 -0.18
C VAL A 319 2.26 33.19 1.08
N LYS A 320 0.97 33.49 0.92
CA LYS A 320 0.04 33.67 2.04
C LYS A 320 0.02 32.43 2.92
N TYR A 321 -0.20 31.24 2.37
CA TYR A 321 -0.26 30.00 3.15
C TYR A 321 1.09 29.55 3.71
N LYS A 322 2.21 29.92 3.08
CA LYS A 322 3.55 29.72 3.65
C LYS A 322 3.76 30.50 4.96
N ASN A 323 3.12 31.66 5.09
CA ASN A 323 3.33 32.59 6.21
C ASN A 323 2.27 32.47 7.32
N ILE A 324 1.33 31.53 7.22
CA ILE A 324 0.36 31.25 8.28
C ILE A 324 1.06 30.39 9.36
N GLU A 325 1.08 30.87 10.60
CA GLU A 325 1.48 30.04 11.75
C GLU A 325 0.49 28.87 11.89
N ASN A 326 1.03 27.65 11.83
CA ASN A 326 0.27 26.41 11.77
C ASN A 326 -0.63 26.20 13.01
N THR A 327 -1.88 26.61 12.91
CA THR A 327 -2.95 26.01 13.72
C THR A 327 -3.44 24.78 12.94
N LEU A 328 -3.03 23.61 13.41
CA LEU A 328 -3.40 22.29 12.88
C LEU A 328 -4.91 22.18 12.67
N ILE A 329 -5.35 21.92 11.43
CA ILE A 329 -6.20 20.79 11.05
C ILE A 329 -5.85 20.44 9.58
N LEU A 330 -5.13 19.35 9.33
CA LEU A 330 -5.14 18.71 8.01
C LEU A 330 -6.24 17.66 8.05
N GLU A 331 -7.49 18.12 7.94
CA GLU A 331 -8.52 17.31 7.32
C GLU A 331 -8.22 17.32 5.81
N ARG A 332 -8.47 16.18 5.17
CA ARG A 332 -8.22 15.86 3.76
C ARG A 332 -8.35 17.07 2.81
N LEU A 333 -7.44 17.14 1.84
CA LEU A 333 -7.66 17.87 0.59
C LEU A 333 -8.22 16.90 -0.47
N ASP A 334 -9.30 16.19 -0.11
CA ASP A 334 -10.09 15.38 -1.04
C ASP A 334 -11.58 15.71 -0.84
#